data_AF-A0AAD8RPI5-F1
#
_entry.id   AF-A0AAD8RPI5-F1
#
_cell.length_a   1.000
_cell.length_b   1.000
_cell.length_c   1.000
_cell.angle_alpha   90.00
_cell.angle_beta   90.00
_cell.angle_gamma   90.00
#
_symmetry.space_group_name_H-M   'P 1'
#
loop_
_entity.id
_entity.type
_entity.pdbx_description
1 polymer ?
#
loop_
_entity_poly.entity_id
_entity_poly.type
_entity_poly.pdbx_seq_one_letter_code
_entity_poly.pdbx_strand_id
1 'polypeptide(L)'
;MYGIAVFTGINNCQSVAMEIPYVLVQVLLFMVISYPMVGYTWTPAKSLWFMYTMSCTLLYFLYLGMMMVSLTPNIQVASILASMFYTLQNLMCGFIIPAPQIPRWWIWLYYISPMSWTLNVFFTAQFGDATDRMVVVFGETKSIAVFMRDHFGYRRDLLSLSAIALAAFPILFAVLFGYNISKINFQRR
;
A
#
# COMPACT_ATOMS: atom_id res chain seq x y z
N MET A 1 -13.70 16.44 9.57
CA MET A 1 -13.26 17.65 8.83
C MET A 1 -12.88 17.39 7.36
N TYR A 2 -12.56 16.16 6.93
CA TYR A 2 -12.26 15.83 5.52
C TYR A 2 -13.49 15.82 4.57
N GLY A 3 -14.71 15.83 5.09
CA GLY A 3 -15.94 15.74 4.29
C GLY A 3 -16.36 17.02 3.55
N ILE A 4 -15.72 18.17 3.81
CA ILE A 4 -16.12 19.46 3.23
C ILE A 4 -15.40 19.75 1.90
N ALA A 5 -14.18 19.22 1.70
CA ALA A 5 -13.43 19.43 0.46
C ALA A 5 -13.98 18.66 -0.76
N VAL A 6 -14.90 17.71 -0.55
CA VAL A 6 -15.53 16.92 -1.61
C VAL A 6 -16.69 17.69 -2.28
N PHE A 7 -17.20 18.77 -1.66
CA PHE A 7 -18.44 19.43 -2.08
C PHE A 7 -18.29 20.69 -2.94
N THR A 8 -17.09 21.23 -3.14
CA THR A 8 -16.88 22.42 -3.99
C THR A 8 -16.28 22.01 -5.33
N GLY A 9 -17.14 21.85 -6.34
CA GLY A 9 -16.85 21.31 -7.68
C GLY A 9 -15.91 22.11 -8.58
N ILE A 10 -14.87 22.77 -8.06
CA ILE A 10 -13.87 23.52 -8.85
C ILE A 10 -12.41 23.09 -8.56
N ASN A 11 -12.11 22.33 -7.47
CA ASN A 11 -10.71 22.10 -7.03
C ASN A 11 -10.26 20.63 -6.89
N ASN A 12 -10.97 19.65 -7.46
CA ASN A 12 -10.74 18.22 -7.13
C ASN A 12 -9.34 17.67 -7.48
N CYS A 13 -8.74 18.12 -8.59
CA CYS A 13 -7.34 17.78 -8.91
C CYS A 13 -6.33 18.46 -7.98
N GLN A 14 -6.68 19.64 -7.46
CA GLN A 14 -5.86 20.31 -6.44
C GLN A 14 -5.93 19.57 -5.11
N SER A 15 -7.09 19.01 -4.74
CA SER A 15 -7.20 18.16 -3.54
C SER A 15 -6.23 16.97 -3.63
N VAL A 16 -6.20 16.24 -4.75
CA VAL A 16 -5.26 15.12 -4.97
C VAL A 16 -3.80 15.54 -4.83
N ALA A 17 -3.44 16.72 -5.33
CA ALA A 17 -2.08 17.26 -5.25
C ALA A 17 -1.72 17.76 -3.83
N MET A 18 -2.68 18.30 -3.08
CA MET A 18 -2.48 18.75 -1.69
C MET A 18 -2.32 17.58 -0.71
N GLU A 19 -2.87 16.40 -1.01
CA GLU A 19 -2.70 15.20 -0.17
C GLU A 19 -1.25 14.69 -0.17
N ILE A 20 -0.48 14.88 -1.25
CA ILE A 20 0.90 14.38 -1.37
C ILE A 20 1.82 14.93 -0.26
N PRO A 21 1.96 16.26 -0.08
CA PRO A 21 2.78 16.80 0.99
C PRO A 21 2.26 16.43 2.39
N TYR A 22 0.94 16.34 2.57
CA TYR A 22 0.35 15.93 3.84
C TYR A 22 0.73 14.50 4.22
N VAL A 23 0.60 13.56 3.28
CA VAL A 23 1.00 12.15 3.48
C VAL A 23 2.49 12.04 3.76
N LEU A 24 3.34 12.81 3.07
CA LEU A 24 4.78 12.80 3.34
C LEU A 24 5.10 13.23 4.77
N VAL A 25 4.49 14.30 5.27
CA VAL A 25 4.66 14.75 6.66
C VAL A 25 4.13 13.69 7.64
N GLN A 26 2.96 13.11 7.36
CA GLN A 26 2.39 12.05 8.20
C GLN A 26 3.31 10.81 8.27
N VAL A 27 3.88 10.38 7.14
CA VAL A 27 4.82 9.25 7.10
C VAL A 27 6.10 9.57 7.85
N LEU A 28 6.63 10.79 7.72
CA LEU A 28 7.81 11.22 8.46
C LEU A 28 7.57 11.15 9.97
N LEU A 29 6.44 11.68 10.46
CA LEU A 29 6.08 11.61 11.87
C LEU A 29 5.92 10.16 12.34
N PHE A 30 5.24 9.32 11.55
CA PHE A 30 5.07 7.91 11.87
C PHE A 30 6.40 7.16 11.89
N MET A 31 7.31 7.46 10.97
CA MET A 31 8.63 6.86 10.89
C MET A 31 9.47 7.23 12.11
N VAL A 32 9.50 8.50 12.53
CA VAL A 32 10.28 8.95 13.70
C VAL A 32 9.86 8.22 14.97
N ILE A 33 8.58 7.86 15.11
CA ILE A 33 8.05 7.14 16.27
C ILE A 33 8.26 5.62 16.15
N SER A 34 7.84 5.04 15.03
CA SER A 34 7.80 3.58 14.85
C SER A 34 9.18 2.97 14.59
N TYR A 35 10.07 3.69 13.90
CA TYR A 35 11.39 3.19 13.53
C TYR A 35 12.29 2.86 14.73
N PRO A 36 12.42 3.73 15.76
CA PRO A 36 13.13 3.38 16.99
C PRO A 36 12.37 2.34 17.83
N MET A 37 11.04 2.38 17.86
CA MET A 37 10.23 1.44 18.66
C MET A 37 10.43 -0.02 18.22
N VAL A 38 10.63 -0.26 16.93
CA VAL A 38 10.90 -1.60 16.37
C VAL A 38 12.40 -1.97 16.43
N GLY A 39 13.28 -1.01 16.68
CA GLY A 39 14.74 -1.25 16.69
C GLY A 39 15.32 -1.52 15.30
N TYR A 40 14.83 -0.81 14.28
CA TYR A 40 15.41 -0.88 12.94
C TYR A 40 16.79 -0.22 12.89
N THR A 41 17.67 -0.74 12.03
CA THR A 41 19.00 -0.14 11.81
C THR A 41 18.85 1.22 11.14
N TRP A 42 19.42 2.27 11.74
CA TRP A 42 19.41 3.63 11.18
C TRP A 42 20.40 3.74 10.01
N THR A 43 19.93 3.35 8.83
CA THR A 43 20.68 3.49 7.58
C THR A 43 19.87 4.35 6.62
N PRO A 44 20.44 5.43 6.03
CA PRO A 44 19.72 6.34 5.14
C PRO A 44 19.00 5.64 3.98
N ALA A 45 19.62 4.58 3.42
CA ALA A 45 19.00 3.81 2.35
C ALA A 45 17.72 3.09 2.80
N LYS A 46 17.77 2.38 3.94
CA LYS A 46 16.62 1.63 4.50
C LYS A 46 15.50 2.56 4.95
N SER A 47 15.86 3.70 5.53
CA SER A 47 14.91 4.70 5.97
C SER A 47 14.17 5.36 4.80
N LEU A 48 14.85 5.61 3.67
CA LEU A 48 14.23 6.10 2.45
C LEU A 48 13.28 5.07 1.84
N TRP A 49 13.66 3.79 1.80
CA TRP A 49 12.78 2.72 1.35
C TRP A 49 11.53 2.56 2.21
N PHE A 50 11.67 2.70 3.54
CA PHE A 50 10.54 2.71 4.46
C PHE A 50 9.59 3.87 4.17
N MET A 51 10.14 5.08 4.02
CA MET A 51 9.36 6.29 3.72
C MET A 51 8.64 6.15 2.38
N TYR A 52 9.33 5.71 1.32
CA TYR A 52 8.75 5.44 0.00
C TYR A 52 7.58 4.45 0.09
N THR A 53 7.80 3.30 0.72
CA THR A 53 6.81 2.23 0.79
C THR A 53 5.55 2.66 1.55
N MET A 54 5.72 3.38 2.67
CA MET A 54 4.58 3.89 3.43
C MET A 54 3.85 5.03 2.73
N SER A 55 4.57 5.95 2.08
CA SER A 55 3.94 7.02 1.31
C SER A 55 3.13 6.47 0.14
N CYS A 56 3.66 5.52 -0.64
CA CYS A 56 2.91 4.88 -1.73
C CYS A 56 1.67 4.14 -1.21
N THR A 57 1.77 3.46 -0.07
CA THR A 57 0.65 2.71 0.52
C THR A 57 -0.44 3.64 1.01
N LEU A 58 -0.10 4.72 1.71
CA LEU A 58 -1.09 5.70 2.19
C LEU A 58 -1.75 6.44 1.03
N LEU A 59 -0.98 6.87 0.02
CA LEU A 59 -1.54 7.50 -1.19
C LEU A 59 -2.51 6.55 -1.91
N TYR A 60 -2.17 5.26 -2.00
CA TYR A 60 -3.08 4.26 -2.55
C TYR A 60 -4.40 4.18 -1.76
N PHE A 61 -4.36 4.09 -0.44
CA PHE A 61 -5.59 4.04 0.39
C PHE A 61 -6.43 5.30 0.24
N LEU A 62 -5.79 6.48 0.18
CA LEU A 62 -6.48 7.75 -0.01
C LEU A 62 -7.16 7.83 -1.38
N TYR A 63 -6.45 7.48 -2.45
CA TYR A 63 -6.98 7.52 -3.81
C TYR A 63 -8.07 6.49 -4.04
N LEU A 64 -7.96 5.30 -3.46
CA LEU A 64 -9.04 4.32 -3.49
C LEU A 64 -10.27 4.86 -2.75
N GLY A 65 -10.11 5.42 -1.55
CA GLY A 65 -11.22 6.01 -0.80
C GLY A 65 -11.93 7.12 -1.58
N MET A 66 -11.17 8.03 -2.20
CA MET A 66 -11.73 9.09 -3.05
C MET A 66 -12.43 8.53 -4.29
N MET A 67 -11.88 7.50 -4.94
CA MET A 67 -12.53 6.81 -6.06
C MET A 67 -13.89 6.25 -5.66
N MET A 68 -13.98 5.54 -4.53
CA MET A 68 -15.22 4.92 -4.08
C MET A 68 -16.29 5.96 -3.75
N VAL A 69 -15.91 7.07 -3.10
CA VAL A 69 -16.83 8.18 -2.83
C VAL A 69 -17.31 8.84 -4.12
N SER A 70 -16.44 8.99 -5.13
CA SER A 70 -16.84 9.58 -6.43
C SER A 70 -17.80 8.72 -7.24
N LEU A 71 -17.73 7.39 -7.08
CA LEU A 71 -18.55 6.44 -7.83
C LEU A 71 -19.97 6.31 -7.26
N THR A 72 -20.18 6.65 -5.98
CA THR A 72 -21.46 6.44 -5.30
C THR A 72 -22.16 7.76 -4.97
N PRO A 73 -23.49 7.85 -5.15
CA PRO A 73 -24.25 9.03 -4.77
C PRO A 73 -24.45 9.18 -3.24
N ASN A 74 -24.18 8.12 -2.45
CA ASN A 74 -24.36 8.10 -1.00
C ASN A 74 -23.11 7.56 -0.28
N ILE A 75 -22.60 8.33 0.69
CA ILE A 75 -21.42 8.05 1.52
C ILE A 75 -21.54 6.72 2.31
N GLN A 76 -22.76 6.34 2.71
CA GLN A 76 -22.98 5.08 3.43
C GLN A 76 -22.67 3.87 2.54
N VAL A 77 -23.13 3.92 1.28
CA VAL A 77 -22.85 2.87 0.29
C VAL A 77 -21.36 2.86 -0.08
N ALA A 78 -20.74 4.04 -0.21
CA ALA A 78 -19.30 4.18 -0.44
C ALA A 78 -18.48 3.46 0.65
N SER A 79 -18.86 3.67 1.92
CA SER A 79 -18.17 3.10 3.08
C SER A 79 -18.29 1.58 3.15
N ILE A 80 -19.48 1.03 2.83
CA ILE A 80 -19.71 -0.42 2.80
C ILE A 80 -18.88 -1.07 1.68
N LEU A 81 -18.88 -0.49 0.48
CA LEU A 81 -18.08 -1.05 -0.62
C LEU A 81 -16.57 -0.93 -0.36
N ALA A 82 -16.13 0.19 0.21
CA ALA A 82 -14.72 0.38 0.58
C ALA A 82 -14.27 -0.63 1.65
N SER A 83 -15.09 -0.90 2.67
CA SER A 83 -14.75 -1.87 3.72
C SER A 83 -14.66 -3.30 3.18
N MET A 84 -15.54 -3.69 2.25
CA MET A 84 -15.44 -4.97 1.54
C MET A 84 -14.13 -5.07 0.75
N PHE A 85 -13.79 -4.03 -0.02
CA PHE A 85 -12.54 -3.98 -0.78
C PHE A 85 -11.30 -4.05 0.12
N TYR A 86 -11.27 -3.30 1.22
CA TYR A 86 -10.15 -3.33 2.17
C TYR A 86 -9.99 -4.69 2.84
N THR A 87 -11.10 -5.36 3.17
CA THR A 87 -11.07 -6.70 3.75
C THR A 87 -10.49 -7.71 2.77
N LEU A 88 -10.87 -7.65 1.49
CA LEU A 88 -10.31 -8.50 0.43
C LEU A 88 -8.81 -8.25 0.22
N GLN A 89 -8.39 -6.98 0.19
CA GLN A 89 -6.98 -6.60 0.10
C GLN A 89 -6.16 -7.15 1.28
N ASN A 90 -6.73 -7.09 2.49
CA ASN A 90 -6.09 -7.58 3.70
C ASN A 90 -5.94 -9.11 3.68
N LEU A 91 -6.97 -9.84 3.24
CA LEU A 91 -6.90 -11.29 3.13
C LEU A 91 -5.86 -11.74 2.09
N MET A 92 -5.77 -11.03 0.96
CA MET A 92 -4.91 -11.36 -0.18
C MET A 92 -3.54 -10.65 -0.13
N CYS A 93 -3.12 -10.12 1.02
CA CYS A 93 -1.86 -9.38 1.13
C CYS A 93 -0.61 -10.28 1.14
N GLY A 94 -0.76 -11.60 1.19
CA GLY A 94 0.38 -12.52 1.25
C GLY A 94 0.94 -12.77 2.65
N PHE A 95 0.47 -12.05 3.67
CA PHE A 95 0.88 -12.26 5.06
C PHE A 95 0.12 -13.42 5.72
N ILE A 96 -1.21 -13.46 5.55
CA ILE A 96 -2.07 -14.50 6.12
C ILE A 96 -1.94 -15.81 5.34
N ILE A 97 -1.93 -15.72 4.01
CA ILE A 97 -1.74 -16.85 3.10
C ILE A 97 -0.48 -16.56 2.28
N PRO A 98 0.63 -17.29 2.49
CA PRO A 98 1.86 -17.08 1.75
C PRO A 98 1.65 -17.30 0.26
N ALA A 99 2.25 -16.46 -0.58
CA ALA A 99 2.14 -16.53 -2.04
C ALA A 99 2.36 -17.94 -2.64
N PRO A 100 3.31 -18.77 -2.15
CA PRO A 100 3.53 -20.13 -2.69
C PRO A 100 2.38 -21.11 -2.43
N GLN A 101 1.53 -20.84 -1.44
CA GLN A 101 0.42 -21.70 -1.05
C GLN A 101 -0.88 -21.35 -1.77
N ILE A 102 -0.91 -20.22 -2.51
CA ILE A 102 -2.10 -19.78 -3.25
C ILE A 102 -2.24 -20.65 -4.52
N PRO A 103 -3.42 -21.25 -4.77
CA PRO A 103 -3.67 -22.00 -6.00
C PRO A 103 -3.36 -21.15 -7.24
N ARG A 104 -2.84 -21.77 -8.31
CA ARG A 104 -2.49 -21.05 -9.56
C ARG A 104 -3.67 -20.25 -10.15
N TRP A 105 -4.90 -20.70 -9.92
CA TRP A 105 -6.11 -20.01 -10.37
C TRP A 105 -6.53 -18.81 -9.48
N TRP A 106 -5.90 -18.56 -8.33
CA TRP A 106 -6.21 -17.41 -7.44
C TRP A 106 -5.04 -16.42 -7.33
N ILE A 107 -3.89 -16.75 -7.90
CA ILE A 107 -2.66 -15.95 -7.75
C ILE A 107 -2.74 -14.57 -8.39
N TRP A 108 -3.60 -14.38 -9.40
CA TRP A 108 -3.84 -13.04 -9.98
C TRP A 108 -4.47 -12.08 -8.97
N LEU A 109 -5.27 -12.54 -8.01
CA LEU A 109 -5.81 -11.68 -6.95
C LEU A 109 -4.70 -11.17 -6.02
N TYR A 110 -3.66 -11.98 -5.80
CA TYR A 110 -2.47 -11.58 -5.06
C TYR A 110 -1.63 -10.54 -5.83
N TYR A 111 -1.58 -10.60 -7.16
CA TYR A 111 -0.87 -9.60 -7.95
C TYR A 111 -1.67 -8.30 -8.16
N ILE A 112 -3.00 -8.37 -8.11
CA ILE A 112 -3.87 -7.19 -8.19
C ILE A 112 -3.90 -6.42 -6.86
N SER A 113 -3.60 -7.07 -5.73
CA SER A 113 -3.60 -6.42 -4.42
C SER A 113 -2.33 -5.57 -4.20
N PRO A 114 -2.39 -4.23 -4.18
CA PRO A 114 -1.26 -3.37 -3.83
C PRO A 114 -0.67 -3.71 -2.45
N MET A 115 -1.47 -4.21 -1.51
CA MET A 115 -0.97 -4.59 -0.19
C MET A 115 0.08 -5.72 -0.24
N SER A 116 -0.05 -6.64 -1.19
CA SER A 116 0.96 -7.68 -1.45
C SER A 116 2.30 -7.07 -1.88
N TRP A 117 2.26 -6.11 -2.80
CA TRP A 117 3.45 -5.40 -3.25
C TRP A 117 4.06 -4.52 -2.15
N THR A 118 3.23 -3.85 -1.35
CA THR A 118 3.68 -3.10 -0.17
C THR A 118 4.49 -4.00 0.77
N LEU A 119 3.94 -5.16 1.15
CA LEU A 119 4.62 -6.07 2.07
C LEU A 119 5.90 -6.61 1.46
N ASN A 120 5.89 -6.97 0.17
CA ASN A 120 7.08 -7.43 -0.53
C ASN A 120 8.21 -6.37 -0.50
N VAL A 121 7.92 -5.12 -0.88
CA VAL A 121 8.91 -4.03 -0.87
C VAL A 121 9.39 -3.73 0.56
N PHE A 122 8.45 -3.64 1.50
CA PHE A 122 8.75 -3.32 2.90
C PHE A 122 9.68 -4.35 3.54
N PHE A 123 9.30 -5.63 3.46
CA PHE A 123 10.04 -6.72 4.05
C PHE A 123 11.40 -6.91 3.37
N THR A 124 11.45 -6.83 2.05
CA THR A 124 12.70 -6.98 1.29
C THR A 124 13.67 -5.83 1.55
N ALA A 125 13.18 -4.60 1.70
CA ALA A 125 13.98 -3.42 2.01
C ALA A 125 14.56 -3.47 3.43
N GLN A 126 13.75 -3.83 4.43
CA GLN A 126 14.19 -3.83 5.82
C GLN A 126 15.01 -5.05 6.21
N PHE A 127 14.63 -6.24 5.73
CA PHE A 127 15.14 -7.51 6.23
C PHE A 127 15.92 -8.33 5.22
N GLY A 128 15.88 -8.01 3.92
CA GLY A 128 16.53 -8.90 2.94
C GLY A 128 18.07 -8.94 3.00
N ASP A 129 18.71 -8.03 3.76
CA ASP A 129 20.17 -7.97 4.03
C ASP A 129 20.49 -8.48 5.43
N ALA A 130 19.45 -8.71 6.25
CA ALA A 130 19.60 -9.08 7.64
C ALA A 130 19.87 -10.60 7.75
N THR A 131 20.98 -11.05 7.19
CA THR A 131 21.49 -12.42 7.35
C THR A 131 21.88 -12.71 8.79
N ASP A 132 22.23 -11.65 9.53
CA ASP A 132 22.71 -11.68 10.92
C ASP A 132 21.58 -11.80 11.96
N ARG A 133 20.32 -11.56 11.56
CA ARG A 133 19.16 -11.74 12.44
C ARG A 133 18.58 -13.13 12.21
N MET A 134 18.83 -14.01 13.18
CA MET A 134 18.32 -15.37 13.22
C MET A 134 16.98 -15.42 13.95
N VAL A 135 16.00 -16.10 13.38
CA VAL A 135 14.71 -16.37 14.02
C VAL A 135 14.51 -17.89 14.06
N VAL A 136 14.09 -18.39 15.22
CA VAL A 136 13.69 -19.79 15.36
C VAL A 136 12.27 -19.91 14.83
N VAL A 137 12.11 -20.52 13.66
CA VAL A 137 10.80 -20.76 13.04
C VAL A 137 10.64 -22.26 12.86
N PHE A 138 9.55 -22.83 13.39
CA PHE A 138 9.29 -24.28 13.37
C PHE A 138 10.41 -25.14 13.98
N GLY A 139 11.13 -24.61 14.99
CA GLY A 139 12.22 -25.33 15.67
C GLY A 139 13.57 -25.28 14.93
N GLU A 140 13.65 -24.66 13.75
CA GLU A 140 14.91 -24.43 13.03
C GLU A 140 15.32 -22.97 13.09
N THR A 141 16.60 -22.71 13.38
CA THR A 141 17.18 -21.37 13.36
C THR A 141 17.49 -20.98 11.92
N LYS A 142 16.67 -20.10 11.32
CA LYS A 142 16.89 -19.58 9.96
C LYS A 142 17.10 -18.07 10.00
N SER A 143 17.92 -17.56 9.08
CA SER A 143 18.03 -16.11 8.91
C SER A 143 16.71 -15.55 8.37
N ILE A 144 16.35 -14.34 8.77
CA ILE A 144 15.10 -13.70 8.32
C ILE A 144 15.05 -13.61 6.78
N ALA A 145 16.19 -13.37 6.14
CA ALA A 145 16.30 -13.34 4.68
C ALA A 145 15.94 -14.69 4.03
N VAL A 146 16.39 -15.81 4.60
CA VAL A 146 16.04 -17.16 4.10
C VAL A 146 14.57 -17.49 4.38
N PHE A 147 14.07 -17.14 5.56
CA PHE A 147 12.66 -17.32 5.89
C PHE A 147 11.74 -16.53 4.94
N MET A 148 12.07 -15.28 4.64
CA MET A 148 11.30 -14.46 3.69
C MET A 148 11.31 -15.01 2.27
N ARG A 149 12.43 -15.62 1.85
CA ARG A 149 12.56 -16.22 0.53
C ARG A 149 11.79 -17.54 0.43
N ASP A 150 11.92 -18.41 1.42
CA ASP A 150 11.32 -19.75 1.37
C ASP A 150 9.82 -19.73 1.71
N HIS A 151 9.41 -18.92 2.70
CA HIS A 151 8.02 -18.87 3.13
C HIS A 151 7.18 -17.91 2.28
N PHE A 152 7.67 -16.69 2.04
CA PHE A 152 6.91 -15.67 1.31
C PHE A 152 7.30 -15.53 -0.17
N GLY A 153 8.44 -16.10 -0.61
CA GLY A 153 8.91 -15.98 -1.99
C GLY A 153 9.51 -14.61 -2.34
N TYR A 154 9.80 -13.76 -1.34
CA TYR A 154 10.30 -12.41 -1.58
C TYR A 154 11.76 -12.45 -2.04
N ARG A 155 11.99 -11.96 -3.27
CA ARG A 155 13.32 -11.91 -3.89
C ARG A 155 13.84 -10.49 -3.91
N ARG A 156 15.04 -10.33 -3.35
CA ARG A 156 15.83 -9.09 -3.34
C ARG A 156 16.03 -8.47 -4.72
N ASP A 157 16.28 -9.29 -5.72
CA ASP A 157 16.57 -8.84 -7.09
C ASP A 157 15.37 -8.17 -7.77
N LEU A 158 14.16 -8.44 -7.27
CA LEU A 158 12.90 -7.91 -7.80
C LEU A 158 12.40 -6.70 -7.00
N LEU A 159 13.16 -6.19 -6.03
CA LEU A 159 12.74 -5.07 -5.18
C LEU A 159 12.43 -3.80 -6.00
N SER A 160 13.25 -3.49 -7.00
CA SER A 160 13.01 -2.35 -7.89
C SER A 160 11.74 -2.53 -8.73
N LEU A 161 11.49 -3.74 -9.23
CA LEU A 161 10.27 -4.05 -9.99
C LEU A 161 9.03 -3.95 -9.10
N SER A 162 9.08 -4.52 -7.90
CA SER A 162 7.99 -4.45 -6.92
C SER A 162 7.73 -3.01 -6.47
N ALA A 163 8.78 -2.19 -6.35
CA ALA A 163 8.66 -0.77 -6.04
C ALA A 163 7.96 0.01 -7.16
N ILE A 164 8.32 -0.25 -8.42
CA ILE A 164 7.66 0.36 -9.59
C ILE A 164 6.19 -0.09 -9.65
N ALA A 165 5.92 -1.38 -9.46
CA ALA A 165 4.55 -1.90 -9.41
C ALA A 165 3.73 -1.21 -8.30
N LEU A 166 4.31 -1.05 -7.10
CA LEU A 166 3.66 -0.35 -5.99
C LEU A 166 3.36 1.11 -6.30
N ALA A 167 4.23 1.84 -7.00
CA ALA A 167 3.97 3.22 -7.41
C ALA A 167 2.96 3.32 -8.57
N ALA A 168 2.85 2.31 -9.42
CA ALA A 168 1.88 2.29 -10.52
C ALA A 168 0.43 2.27 -10.01
N PHE A 169 0.14 1.59 -8.89
CA PHE A 169 -1.20 1.53 -8.31
C PHE A 169 -1.79 2.90 -7.94
N PRO A 170 -1.17 3.74 -7.08
CA PRO A 170 -1.71 5.05 -6.74
C PRO A 170 -1.87 5.94 -7.97
N ILE A 171 -0.96 5.87 -8.96
CA ILE A 171 -1.10 6.61 -10.23
C ILE A 171 -2.34 6.14 -10.99
N LEU A 172 -2.54 4.82 -11.12
CA LEU A 172 -3.70 4.23 -11.79
C LEU A 172 -5.01 4.65 -11.12
N PHE A 173 -5.08 4.62 -9.78
CA PHE A 173 -6.27 5.05 -9.04
C PHE A 173 -6.50 6.56 -9.14
N ALA A 174 -5.45 7.38 -9.16
CA ALA A 174 -5.58 8.82 -9.39
C ALA A 174 -6.14 9.13 -10.79
N VAL A 175 -5.68 8.42 -11.82
CA VAL A 175 -6.19 8.55 -13.19
C VAL A 175 -7.65 8.09 -13.29
N LEU A 176 -7.99 6.94 -12.68
CA LEU A 176 -9.36 6.44 -12.64
C LEU A 176 -10.31 7.41 -11.91
N PHE A 177 -9.87 8.00 -10.81
CA PHE A 177 -10.62 9.04 -10.09
C PHE A 177 -10.86 10.27 -10.97
N GLY A 178 -9.82 10.77 -11.66
CA GLY A 178 -9.95 11.88 -12.60
C GLY A 178 -10.91 11.58 -13.75
N TYR A 179 -10.85 10.36 -14.29
CA TYR A 179 -11.77 9.89 -15.33
C TYR A 179 -13.22 9.81 -14.83
N ASN A 180 -13.44 9.22 -13.65
CA ASN A 180 -14.77 9.08 -13.06
C ASN A 180 -15.42 10.45 -12.84
N ILE A 181 -14.68 11.44 -12.34
CA ILE A 181 -15.21 12.80 -12.17
C ILE A 181 -15.55 13.45 -13.53
N SER A 182 -14.72 13.25 -14.55
CA SER A 182 -14.96 13.83 -15.88
C SER A 182 -16.21 13.24 -16.56
N LYS A 183 -16.42 11.93 -16.42
CA LYS A 183 -17.55 11.21 -17.05
C LYS A 183 -18.84 11.28 -16.23
N ILE A 184 -18.72 11.26 -14.90
CA ILE A 184 -19.84 11.19 -13.97
C ILE A 184 -20.13 12.59 -13.45
N ASN A 185 -20.67 13.43 -14.34
CA ASN A 185 -21.12 14.78 -13.99
C ASN A 185 -22.50 14.71 -13.29
N PHE A 186 -22.53 14.25 -12.04
CA PHE A 186 -23.76 14.20 -11.22
C PHE A 186 -24.29 15.59 -10.82
N GLN A 187 -23.59 16.68 -11.13
CA GLN A 187 -24.00 18.06 -10.85
C GLN A 187 -24.86 18.67 -11.98
N ARG A 188 -25.23 17.89 -13.01
CA ARG A 188 -26.12 18.34 -14.10
C ARG A 188 -27.52 17.69 -14.06
N ARG A 189 -27.98 17.29 -12.89
CA ARG A 189 -29.40 17.01 -12.59
C ARG A 189 -29.85 17.84 -11.40
#